data_AF-A0AB74BTR8-F1
#
_entry.id   AF-A0AB74BTR8-F1
#
_cell.length_a   1.000
_cell.length_b   1.000
_cell.length_c   1.000
_cell.angle_alpha   90.00
_cell.angle_beta   90.00
_cell.angle_gamma   90.00
#
_symmetry.space_group_name_H-M   'P 1'
#
loop_
_entity.id
_entity.type
_entity.pdbx_description
1 polymer ?
#
loop_
_entity_poly.entity_id
_entity_poly.type
_entity_poly.pdbx_seq_one_letter_code
_entity_poly.pdbx_strand_id
1 'polypeptide(L)'
;MAVVKNAHKWDIPELDKYGVISARGFLEFTDWLVRSWVPTESTKGRDIYYILRVFYFALSQEPLGSRLTKIQPLSLNKPLKLLSDWVVQFAKEIGSSMDKPSSIH
;
A
#
# COMPACT_ATOMS: atom_id res chain seq x y z
N MET A 1 -12.28 -8.56 -4.93
CA MET A 1 -12.28 -10.03 -4.75
C MET A 1 -11.20 -10.78 -5.54
N ALA A 2 -10.72 -10.33 -6.72
CA ALA A 2 -9.63 -11.04 -7.43
C ALA A 2 -8.21 -10.64 -6.98
N VAL A 3 -8.02 -9.41 -6.52
CA VAL A 3 -6.72 -8.83 -6.11
C VAL A 3 -6.02 -9.66 -5.05
N VAL A 4 -6.70 -9.87 -3.91
CA VAL A 4 -6.15 -10.58 -2.76
C VAL A 4 -5.96 -12.06 -3.09
N LYS A 5 -6.92 -12.67 -3.80
CA LYS A 5 -6.78 -14.05 -4.29
C LYS A 5 -5.57 -14.22 -5.22
N ASN A 6 -5.28 -13.23 -6.07
CA ASN A 6 -4.10 -13.25 -6.95
C ASN A 6 -2.81 -13.02 -6.17
N ALA A 7 -2.81 -12.13 -5.17
CA ALA A 7 -1.66 -11.88 -4.30
C ALA A 7 -1.25 -13.14 -3.54
N HIS A 8 -2.23 -13.87 -2.98
CA HIS A 8 -2.00 -15.10 -2.19
C HIS A 8 -1.41 -16.27 -2.99
N LYS A 9 -1.47 -16.25 -4.33
CA LYS A 9 -0.79 -17.27 -5.16
C LYS A 9 0.73 -17.22 -5.06
N TRP A 10 1.29 -16.11 -4.55
CA TRP A 10 2.72 -15.89 -4.46
C TRP A 10 3.31 -16.29 -3.10
N ASP A 11 2.49 -16.86 -2.20
CA ASP A 11 2.91 -17.41 -0.91
C ASP A 11 3.78 -16.41 -0.10
N ILE A 12 3.27 -15.18 0.04
CA ILE A 12 3.93 -14.08 0.77
C ILE A 12 3.36 -14.05 2.19
N PRO A 13 4.11 -14.52 3.21
CA PRO A 13 3.59 -14.65 4.59
C PRO A 13 3.17 -13.32 5.20
N GLU A 14 3.74 -12.21 4.73
CA GLU A 14 3.39 -10.88 5.20
C GLU A 14 1.94 -10.49 4.84
N LEU A 15 1.35 -11.05 3.78
CA LEU A 15 -0.07 -10.81 3.48
C LEU A 15 -0.97 -11.32 4.61
N ASP A 16 -0.70 -12.52 5.13
CA ASP A 16 -1.43 -13.08 6.28
C ASP A 16 -1.11 -12.32 7.56
N LYS A 17 0.18 -12.01 7.80
CA LYS A 17 0.64 -11.24 8.97
C LYS A 17 -0.12 -9.92 9.14
N TYR A 18 -0.43 -9.24 8.03
CA TYR A 18 -1.14 -7.96 8.04
C TYR A 18 -2.65 -8.08 7.76
N GLY A 19 -3.22 -9.29 7.77
CA GLY A 19 -4.67 -9.50 7.60
C GLY A 19 -5.18 -9.26 6.18
N VAL A 20 -4.31 -9.19 5.18
CA VAL A 20 -4.65 -8.99 3.76
C VAL A 20 -5.07 -10.32 3.13
N ILE A 21 -6.12 -10.95 3.68
CA ILE A 21 -6.69 -12.23 3.23
C ILE A 21 -8.00 -12.07 2.46
N SER A 22 -8.60 -10.88 2.51
CA SER A 22 -9.80 -10.53 1.76
C SER A 22 -9.76 -9.08 1.28
N ALA A 23 -10.68 -8.70 0.39
CA ALA A 23 -10.81 -7.29 -0.04
C ALA A 23 -11.10 -6.35 1.15
N ARG A 24 -11.88 -6.83 2.12
CA ARG A 24 -12.13 -6.12 3.37
C ARG A 24 -10.86 -6.00 4.20
N GLY A 25 -10.11 -7.09 4.35
CA GLY A 25 -8.83 -7.08 5.07
C GLY A 25 -7.79 -6.14 4.44
N PHE A 26 -7.76 -6.03 3.11
CA PHE A 26 -6.96 -5.01 2.43
C PHE A 26 -7.40 -3.59 2.80
N LEU A 27 -8.71 -3.29 2.79
CA LEU A 27 -9.21 -1.97 3.17
C LEU A 27 -8.92 -1.65 4.66
N GLU A 28 -9.12 -2.61 5.55
CA GLU A 28 -8.81 -2.48 6.98
C GLU A 28 -7.29 -2.24 7.19
N PHE A 29 -6.44 -2.93 6.44
CA PHE A 29 -5.00 -2.67 6.42
C PHE A 29 -4.67 -1.25 5.93
N THR A 30 -5.33 -0.76 4.87
CA THR A 30 -5.12 0.62 4.40
C THR A 30 -5.61 1.68 5.37
N ASP A 31 -6.71 1.43 6.09
CA ASP A 31 -7.23 2.35 7.10
C ASP A 31 -6.29 2.39 8.33
N TRP A 32 -5.82 1.22 8.78
CA TRP A 32 -4.82 1.11 9.84
C TRP A 32 -3.53 1.87 9.50
N LEU A 33 -3.06 1.78 8.24
CA LEU A 33 -1.88 2.51 7.78
C LEU A 33 -1.99 4.03 7.95
N VAL A 34 -3.18 4.59 7.75
CA VAL A 34 -3.41 6.04 7.85
C VAL A 34 -3.61 6.48 9.30
N ARG A 35 -4.35 5.69 10.08
CA ARG A 35 -4.83 6.11 11.40
C ARG A 35 -3.92 5.75 12.55
N SER A 36 -3.18 4.65 12.44
CA SER A 36 -2.59 3.99 13.62
C SER A 36 -1.15 3.57 13.42
N TRP A 37 -0.66 3.52 12.18
CA TRP A 37 0.72 3.16 11.93
C TRP A 37 1.66 4.36 12.15
N VAL A 38 2.59 4.20 13.10
CA VAL A 38 3.69 5.14 13.36
C VAL A 38 4.99 4.44 12.98
N PRO A 39 5.81 5.00 12.06
CA PRO A 39 7.06 4.39 11.67
C PRO A 39 8.06 4.58 12.82
N THR A 40 8.38 3.49 13.51
CA THR A 40 9.45 3.51 14.52
C THR A 40 10.70 2.87 13.91
N GLU A 41 11.75 3.68 13.74
CA GLU A 41 13.07 3.23 13.31
C GLU A 41 13.81 2.55 14.49
N SER A 42 13.14 1.63 15.18
CA SER A 42 13.86 0.64 15.97
C SER A 42 14.35 -0.47 15.02
N THR A 43 15.21 -1.37 15.51
CA THR A 43 16.16 -2.25 14.79
C THR A 43 15.57 -3.21 13.73
N LYS A 44 14.36 -3.01 13.25
CA LYS A 44 13.79 -3.66 12.07
C LYS A 44 13.21 -2.62 11.11
N GLY A 45 14.04 -1.78 10.48
CA GLY A 45 13.65 -1.08 9.24
C GLY A 45 13.07 -2.02 8.16
N ARG A 46 13.30 -3.33 8.33
CA ARG A 46 12.64 -4.43 7.63
C ARG A 46 11.10 -4.40 7.73
N ASP A 47 10.51 -3.99 8.85
CA ASP A 47 9.05 -3.95 9.01
C ASP A 47 8.41 -2.84 8.16
N ILE A 48 9.04 -1.67 8.04
CA ILE A 48 8.61 -0.60 7.11
C ILE A 48 8.65 -1.12 5.67
N TYR A 49 9.75 -1.79 5.29
CA TYR A 49 9.89 -2.40 3.97
C TYR A 49 8.77 -3.40 3.67
N TYR A 50 8.43 -4.28 4.62
CA TYR A 50 7.37 -5.26 4.43
C TYR A 50 5.98 -4.64 4.30
N ILE A 51 5.68 -3.63 5.11
CA ILE A 51 4.40 -2.90 5.06
C ILE A 51 4.20 -2.27 3.68
N LEU A 52 5.21 -1.54 3.19
CA LEU A 52 5.14 -0.92 1.86
C LEU A 52 5.05 -1.99 0.76
N ARG A 53 5.83 -3.07 0.89
CA ARG A 53 5.80 -4.17 -0.07
C ARG A 53 4.42 -4.81 -0.15
N VAL A 54 3.78 -5.09 0.98
CA VAL A 54 2.42 -5.67 1.04
C VAL A 54 1.40 -4.76 0.38
N PHE A 55 1.44 -3.46 0.69
CA PHE A 55 0.53 -2.48 0.11
C PHE A 55 0.65 -2.41 -1.42
N TYR A 56 1.85 -2.13 -1.93
CA TYR A 56 2.05 -1.95 -3.37
C TYR A 56 1.93 -3.26 -4.16
N PHE A 57 2.36 -4.38 -3.56
CA PHE A 57 2.21 -5.70 -4.19
C PHE A 57 0.74 -6.05 -4.37
N ALA A 58 -0.07 -5.91 -3.32
CA ALA A 58 -1.51 -6.16 -3.41
C ALA A 58 -2.15 -5.26 -4.47
N LEU A 59 -1.84 -3.96 -4.50
CA LEU A 59 -2.36 -3.02 -5.52
C LEU A 59 -1.98 -3.40 -6.95
N SER A 60 -0.80 -3.98 -7.16
CA SER A 60 -0.34 -4.39 -8.50
C SER A 60 -1.07 -5.62 -9.07
N GLN A 61 -1.84 -6.35 -8.25
CA GLN A 61 -2.56 -7.54 -8.72
C GLN A 61 -3.83 -7.19 -9.50
N GLU A 62 -4.21 -8.03 -10.48
CA GLU A 62 -5.45 -7.83 -11.23
C GLU A 62 -6.72 -7.98 -10.35
N PRO A 63 -7.78 -7.18 -10.61
CA PRO A 63 -7.95 -6.25 -11.73
C PRO A 63 -7.43 -4.82 -11.46
N LEU A 64 -6.73 -4.58 -10.34
CA LEU A 64 -6.27 -3.24 -9.98
C LEU A 64 -4.97 -2.87 -10.70
N GLY A 65 -4.08 -3.84 -10.93
CA GLY A 65 -2.85 -3.66 -11.70
C GLY A 65 -3.07 -2.98 -13.06
N SER A 66 -4.00 -3.47 -13.86
CA SER A 66 -4.38 -2.86 -15.14
C SER A 66 -4.94 -1.42 -15.04
N ARG A 67 -5.45 -1.03 -13.86
CA ARG A 67 -5.96 0.33 -13.59
C ARG A 67 -4.88 1.30 -13.12
N LEU A 68 -3.69 0.82 -12.77
CA LEU A 68 -2.54 1.67 -12.47
C LEU A 68 -1.90 2.19 -13.77
N THR A 69 -1.33 3.39 -13.70
CA THR A 69 -0.39 3.91 -14.70
C THR A 69 0.86 3.05 -14.68
N LYS A 70 1.25 2.50 -15.82
CA LYS A 70 2.48 1.70 -15.92
C LYS A 70 3.70 2.60 -15.70
N ILE A 71 4.65 2.14 -14.89
CA ILE A 71 5.94 2.80 -14.69
C ILE A 71 6.84 2.45 -15.90
N GLN A 72 6.85 3.32 -16.90
CA GLN A 72 7.63 3.16 -18.14
C GLN A 72 7.93 4.54 -18.74
N PRO A 73 8.98 4.69 -19.57
CA PRO A 73 9.35 5.99 -20.16
C PRO A 73 8.20 6.67 -20.92
N LEU A 74 7.36 5.88 -21.59
CA LEU A 74 6.19 6.38 -22.33
C LEU A 74 5.09 6.98 -21.46
N SER A 75 5.16 6.81 -20.14
CA SER A 75 4.21 7.40 -19.19
C SER A 75 4.68 8.75 -18.65
N LEU A 76 5.92 9.16 -18.95
CA LEU A 76 6.44 10.46 -18.51
C LEU A 76 5.59 11.59 -19.08
N ASN A 77 5.33 12.60 -18.25
CA ASN A 77 4.52 13.79 -18.57
C ASN A 77 3.06 13.50 -18.99
N LYS A 78 2.56 12.27 -18.79
CA LYS A 78 1.16 11.94 -19.02
C LYS A 78 0.38 12.02 -17.71
N PRO A 79 -0.92 12.39 -17.76
CA PRO A 79 -1.77 12.34 -16.59
C PRO A 79 -1.84 10.91 -16.05
N LEU A 80 -1.83 10.79 -14.72
CA LEU A 80 -2.01 9.50 -14.06
C LEU A 80 -3.43 8.98 -14.30
N LYS A 81 -3.58 7.67 -14.45
CA LYS A 81 -4.90 7.02 -14.30
C LYS A 81 -5.42 7.29 -12.89
N LEU A 82 -6.74 7.32 -12.76
CA LEU A 82 -7.44 7.65 -11.50
C LEU A 82 -6.91 6.88 -10.29
N LEU A 83 -6.67 5.57 -10.41
CA LEU A 83 -6.16 4.78 -9.30
C LEU A 83 -4.73 5.17 -8.91
N SER A 84 -3.87 5.49 -9.88
CA SER A 84 -2.51 5.95 -9.58
C SER A 84 -2.51 7.35 -8.96
N ASP A 85 -3.39 8.24 -9.41
CA ASP A 85 -3.56 9.54 -8.76
C ASP A 85 -4.02 9.38 -7.31
N TRP A 86 -5.02 8.52 -7.06
CA TRP A 86 -5.46 8.19 -5.70
C TRP A 86 -4.33 7.61 -4.83
N VAL A 87 -3.51 6.70 -5.36
CA VAL A 87 -2.35 6.15 -4.62
C VAL A 87 -1.34 7.25 -4.25
N VAL A 88 -1.10 8.22 -5.14
CA VAL A 88 -0.23 9.36 -4.85
C VAL A 88 -0.83 10.24 -3.76
N GLN A 89 -2.13 10.54 -3.82
CA GLN A 89 -2.80 11.32 -2.76
C GLN A 89 -2.78 10.58 -1.43
N PHE A 90 -3.06 9.27 -1.43
CA PHE A 90 -2.99 8.42 -0.23
C PHE A 90 -1.60 8.45 0.41
N ALA A 91 -0.53 8.36 -0.38
CA ALA A 91 0.84 8.44 0.13
C ALA A 91 1.15 9.82 0.74
N LYS A 92 0.64 10.91 0.14
CA LYS A 92 0.76 12.27 0.69
C LYS A 92 0.01 12.42 2.01
N GLU A 93 -1.20 11.87 2.10
CA GLU A 93 -2.00 11.89 3.33
C GLU A 93 -1.32 11.11 4.45
N ILE A 94 -0.71 9.95 4.15
CA ILE A 94 0.12 9.24 5.14
C ILE A 94 1.27 10.13 5.62
N GLY A 95 2.03 10.73 4.70
CA GLY A 95 3.14 11.62 5.07
C GLY A 95 2.67 12.79 5.93
N SER A 96 1.58 13.46 5.53
CA SER A 96 1.00 14.56 6.29
C SER A 96 0.46 14.12 7.66
N SER A 97 -0.07 12.90 7.77
CA SER A 97 -0.46 12.32 9.06
C SER A 97 0.76 12.12 9.96
N MET A 98 1.87 11.63 9.42
CA MET A 98 3.13 11.42 10.15
C MET A 98 3.80 12.73 10.61
N ASP A 99 3.65 13.81 9.87
CA ASP A 99 4.21 15.13 10.24
C ASP A 99 3.54 15.77 11.47
N LYS A 100 2.43 15.20 11.98
CA LYS A 100 1.72 15.73 13.15
C LYS A 100 2.45 15.33 14.44
N PRO A 101 2.58 16.24 15.44
CA PRO A 101 3.19 15.91 16.73
C PRO A 101 2.54 14.73 17.47
N SER A 102 1.24 14.52 17.26
CA SER A 102 0.47 13.39 17.80
C SER A 102 0.93 12.02 17.29
N SER A 103 1.70 12.01 16.21
CA SER A 103 2.21 10.80 15.55
C SER A 103 3.54 10.34 16.13
N ILE A 104 4.09 11.04 17.12
CA ILE A 104 5.24 10.62 17.93
C ILE A 104 4.68 10.16 19.29
N HIS A 105 5.02 8.95 19.72
CA HIS A 105 4.67 8.39 21.03
C HIS A 105 5.93 8.03 21.81
#